data_AF-S0G5M1-F1
#
_entry.id   AF-S0G5M1-F1
#
_cell.length_a   1.000
_cell.length_b   1.000
_cell.length_c   1.000
_cell.angle_alpha   90.00
_cell.angle_beta   90.00
_cell.angle_gamma   90.00
#
_symmetry.space_group_name_H-M   'P 1'
#
loop_
_entity.id
_entity.type
_entity.pdbx_description
1 polymer ?
#
loop_
_entity_poly.entity_id
_entity_poly.type
_entity_poly.pdbx_seq_one_letter_code
_entity_poly.pdbx_strand_id
1 'polypeptide(L)'
;MTIEWYESVGIRERLKRTVSFLNISVMILSVMLIFSEYRFGWGEQVLGRFLAAINQTRPEKGAVWELGRDTLTAHETVSQLIDRKSDTKAFAHRADSFSGIVHHLLPGEWVTLDKSHFKDLYRTLPLTHARQILEPARLIWLLNGDVTDRIFCEGLKNGIKIYFITTENRVIHQIELTQDTLTAITEKKYLKHGTLESFDEFSGRIYPVNRFFDAVFKLPPEMIPDLLPDTGLLLDQEGVISRVGIWNEAQDGFIRLGFEFRHLNGVRVLFVNAREWTVWQLGLILKGAHS
;
A
#
# COMPACT_ATOMS: atom_id res chain seq x y z
N MET A 1 9.43 106.48 -3.46
CA MET A 1 8.43 107.02 -2.52
C MET A 1 7.39 105.92 -2.32
N THR A 2 7.63 105.07 -1.33
CA THR A 2 6.91 103.81 -1.07
C THR A 2 6.10 103.99 0.20
N ILE A 3 4.76 103.96 0.09
CA ILE A 3 3.86 104.01 1.24
C ILE A 3 3.32 102.60 1.51
N GLU A 4 3.37 102.26 2.80
CA GLU A 4 3.34 100.96 3.44
C GLU A 4 1.99 100.22 3.37
N TRP A 5 2.07 98.88 3.28
CA TRP A 5 0.96 97.93 3.17
C TRP A 5 0.75 97.08 4.44
N TYR A 6 0.86 97.66 5.64
CA TYR A 6 0.54 96.91 6.86
C TYR A 6 0.10 97.84 8.01
N GLU A 7 -1.17 98.23 8.03
CA GLU A 7 -1.81 98.60 9.30
C GLU A 7 -1.98 97.32 10.14
N SER A 8 -1.43 97.33 11.36
CA SER A 8 -1.65 96.26 12.33
C SER A 8 -3.14 96.21 12.67
N VAL A 9 -3.85 95.20 12.17
CA VAL A 9 -5.27 94.95 12.46
C VAL A 9 -5.45 94.92 13.98
N GLY A 10 -6.12 95.94 14.50
CA GLY A 10 -6.37 96.08 15.93
C GLY A 10 -7.07 94.83 16.48
N ILE A 11 -6.75 94.46 17.72
CA ILE A 11 -7.35 93.31 18.42
C ILE A 11 -8.89 93.32 18.34
N ARG A 12 -9.48 94.51 18.31
CA ARG A 12 -10.91 94.77 18.18
C ARG A 12 -11.50 94.38 16.81
N GLU A 13 -10.73 94.52 15.73
CA GLU A 13 -11.14 94.15 14.37
C GLU A 13 -10.98 92.66 14.12
N ARG A 14 -9.92 92.04 14.69
CA ARG A 14 -9.86 90.58 14.82
C ARG A 14 -11.06 90.04 15.59
N LEU A 15 -11.42 90.64 16.73
CA LEU A 15 -12.61 90.24 17.50
C LEU A 15 -13.90 90.39 16.68
N LYS A 16 -14.11 91.52 16.00
CA LYS A 16 -15.29 91.72 15.13
C LYS A 16 -15.38 90.70 14.00
N ARG A 17 -14.24 90.33 13.40
CA ARG A 17 -14.19 89.33 12.33
C ARG A 17 -14.42 87.91 12.86
N THR A 18 -13.98 87.62 14.08
CA THR A 18 -14.27 86.35 14.77
C THR A 18 -15.73 86.26 15.23
N VAL A 19 -16.33 87.41 15.59
CA VAL A 19 -17.74 87.57 16.00
C VAL A 19 -18.66 87.84 14.79
N SER A 20 -18.16 87.68 13.56
CA SER A 20 -19.00 87.73 12.37
C SER A 20 -20.01 86.59 12.42
N PHE A 21 -21.29 86.89 12.19
CA PHE A 21 -22.40 85.93 12.24
C PHE A 21 -22.12 84.65 11.46
N LEU A 22 -21.40 84.75 10.34
CA LEU A 22 -21.02 83.60 9.51
C LEU A 22 -20.01 82.69 10.23
N ASN A 23 -19.00 83.25 10.92
CA ASN A 23 -18.02 82.46 11.66
C ASN A 23 -18.63 81.80 12.90
N ILE A 24 -19.53 82.49 13.59
CA ILE A 24 -20.30 81.91 14.70
C ILE A 24 -21.21 80.78 14.18
N SER A 25 -21.88 80.99 13.05
CA SER A 25 -22.75 79.97 12.45
C SER A 25 -21.96 78.73 12.01
N VAL A 26 -20.79 78.91 11.39
CA VAL A 26 -19.89 77.81 11.02
C VAL A 26 -19.40 77.08 12.27
N MET A 27 -19.00 77.81 13.32
CA MET A 27 -18.57 77.20 14.58
C MET A 27 -19.68 76.37 15.22
N ILE A 28 -20.90 76.90 15.29
CA ILE A 28 -22.07 76.18 15.84
C ILE A 28 -22.34 74.92 15.00
N LEU A 29 -22.31 75.02 13.68
CA LEU A 29 -22.52 73.89 12.77
C LEU A 29 -21.43 72.82 12.95
N SER A 30 -20.17 73.23 13.08
CA SER A 30 -19.05 72.31 13.33
C SER A 30 -19.20 71.59 14.67
N VAL A 31 -19.55 72.30 15.74
CA VAL A 31 -19.79 71.69 17.07
C VAL A 31 -20.97 70.73 17.01
N MET A 32 -22.04 71.09 16.30
CA MET A 32 -23.22 70.24 16.14
C MET A 32 -22.89 68.96 15.34
N LEU A 33 -22.06 69.05 14.30
CA LEU A 33 -21.56 67.89 13.55
C LEU A 33 -20.68 66.97 14.39
N ILE A 34 -19.77 67.54 15.19
CA ILE A 34 -18.91 66.76 16.10
C ILE A 34 -19.77 66.05 17.14
N PHE A 35 -20.75 66.73 17.73
CA PHE A 35 -21.65 66.11 18.69
C PHE A 35 -22.53 65.03 18.06
N SER A 36 -22.98 65.24 16.82
CA SER A 36 -23.72 64.24 16.04
C SER A 36 -22.86 63.00 15.76
N GLU A 37 -21.60 63.17 15.35
CA GLU A 37 -20.67 62.05 15.14
C GLU A 37 -20.40 61.30 16.44
N TYR A 38 -20.16 62.02 17.55
CA TYR A 38 -19.96 61.40 18.86
C TYR A 38 -21.18 60.62 19.34
N ARG A 39 -22.39 61.13 19.09
CA ARG A 39 -23.63 60.52 19.60
C ARG A 39 -24.17 59.38 18.75
N PHE A 40 -24.02 59.48 17.43
CA PHE A 40 -24.64 58.57 16.46
C PHE A 40 -23.64 57.72 15.68
N GLY A 41 -22.36 58.07 15.67
CA GLY A 41 -21.30 57.29 14.99
C GLY A 41 -21.59 57.05 13.51
N TRP A 42 -22.25 58.00 12.85
CA TRP A 42 -22.76 57.80 11.50
C TRP A 42 -21.62 57.69 10.49
N GLY A 43 -20.47 58.32 10.74
CA GLY A 43 -19.25 58.17 9.92
C GLY A 43 -18.79 56.72 9.84
N GLU A 44 -18.68 56.02 10.97
CA GLU A 44 -18.31 54.59 11.02
C GLU A 44 -19.37 53.73 10.33
N GLN A 45 -20.66 54.00 10.57
CA GLN A 45 -21.74 53.22 9.96
C GLN A 45 -21.81 53.40 8.44
N VAL A 46 -21.61 54.62 7.93
CA VAL A 46 -21.57 54.91 6.50
C VAL A 46 -20.34 54.27 5.87
N LEU A 47 -19.17 54.39 6.51
CA LEU A 47 -17.93 53.77 6.03
C LEU A 47 -18.03 52.24 6.03
N GLY A 48 -18.62 51.66 7.08
CA GLY A 48 -18.86 50.23 7.20
C GLY A 48 -19.85 49.70 6.15
N ARG A 49 -20.96 50.42 5.91
CA ARG A 49 -21.92 50.07 4.85
C ARG A 49 -21.32 50.21 3.45
N PHE A 50 -20.51 51.23 3.23
CA PHE A 50 -19.79 51.44 1.97
C PHE A 50 -18.78 50.31 1.72
N LEU A 51 -17.97 49.95 2.73
CA LEU A 51 -17.05 48.81 2.64
C LEU A 51 -17.78 47.48 2.42
N ALA A 52 -18.90 47.25 3.12
CA ALA A 52 -19.70 46.04 2.95
C ALA A 52 -20.37 45.95 1.56
N ALA A 53 -20.83 47.07 1.00
CA ALA A 53 -21.42 47.11 -0.34
C ALA A 53 -20.40 46.82 -1.45
N ILE A 54 -19.16 47.28 -1.29
CA ILE A 54 -18.07 47.03 -2.25
C ILE A 54 -17.45 45.64 -2.05
N ASN A 55 -17.74 44.97 -0.92
CA ASN A 55 -17.22 43.63 -0.63
C ASN A 55 -17.70 42.58 -1.66
N GLN A 56 -18.88 42.75 -2.26
CA GLN A 56 -19.42 41.82 -3.28
C GLN A 56 -18.70 41.89 -4.63
N THR A 57 -18.02 43.00 -4.93
CA THR A 57 -17.27 43.22 -6.17
C THR A 57 -15.75 43.18 -5.96
N ARG A 58 -15.30 42.80 -4.75
CA ARG A 58 -13.87 42.72 -4.43
C ARG A 58 -13.28 41.48 -5.10
N PRO A 59 -12.33 41.61 -6.05
CA PRO A 59 -11.65 40.46 -6.60
C PRO A 59 -10.92 39.73 -5.47
N GLU A 60 -11.11 38.41 -5.37
CA GLU A 60 -10.42 37.51 -4.43
C GLU A 60 -8.92 37.41 -4.77
N LYS A 61 -8.20 38.51 -4.60
CA LYS A 61 -6.76 38.58 -4.78
C LYS A 61 -6.15 39.13 -3.49
N GLY A 62 -5.41 38.28 -2.79
CA GLY A 62 -4.70 38.62 -1.57
C GLY A 62 -4.32 37.38 -0.76
N ALA A 63 -3.26 37.50 0.05
CA ALA A 63 -2.65 36.39 0.80
C ALA A 63 -3.64 35.62 1.69
N VAL A 64 -4.69 36.26 2.21
CA VAL A 64 -5.72 35.58 3.03
C VAL A 64 -6.60 34.64 2.20
N TRP A 65 -6.87 34.99 0.94
CA TRP A 65 -7.67 34.16 0.04
C TRP A 65 -6.85 33.01 -0.55
N GLU A 66 -5.57 33.24 -0.83
CA GLU A 66 -4.62 32.17 -1.17
C GLU A 66 -4.50 31.18 -0.01
N LEU A 67 -4.33 31.67 1.23
CA LEU A 67 -4.31 30.84 2.43
C LEU A 67 -5.62 30.07 2.63
N GLY A 68 -6.78 30.68 2.34
CA GLY A 68 -8.09 30.02 2.36
C GLY A 68 -8.21 28.90 1.32
N ARG A 69 -7.69 29.12 0.11
CA ARG A 69 -7.68 28.12 -0.97
C ARG A 69 -6.70 26.99 -0.69
N ASP A 70 -5.53 27.30 -0.13
CA ASP A 70 -4.51 26.34 0.29
C ASP A 70 -5.00 25.50 1.47
N THR A 71 -5.77 26.09 2.40
CA THR A 71 -6.38 25.34 3.51
C THR A 71 -7.52 24.43 3.05
N LEU A 72 -8.35 24.87 2.10
CA LEU A 72 -9.40 24.03 1.49
C LEU A 72 -8.81 22.86 0.69
N THR A 73 -7.83 23.14 -0.17
CA THR A 73 -7.12 22.08 -0.92
C THR A 73 -6.37 21.14 0.01
N ALA A 74 -5.79 21.62 1.11
CA ALA A 74 -5.20 20.77 2.14
C ALA A 74 -6.25 19.87 2.81
N HIS A 75 -7.44 20.39 3.13
CA HIS A 75 -8.53 19.60 3.72
C HIS A 75 -9.08 18.55 2.75
N GLU A 76 -9.25 18.90 1.47
CA GLU A 76 -9.63 17.94 0.43
C GLU A 76 -8.57 16.85 0.26
N THR A 77 -7.28 17.23 0.23
CA THR A 77 -6.18 16.27 0.13
C THR A 77 -6.14 15.34 1.35
N VAL A 78 -6.33 15.87 2.55
CA VAL A 78 -6.39 15.07 3.79
C VAL A 78 -7.59 14.13 3.78
N SER A 79 -8.76 14.60 3.35
CA SER A 79 -9.98 13.77 3.28
C SER A 79 -9.80 12.64 2.27
N GLN A 80 -9.26 12.95 1.08
CA GLN A 80 -8.93 11.95 0.07
C GLN A 80 -7.92 10.90 0.59
N LEU A 81 -6.92 11.31 1.39
CA LEU A 81 -5.97 10.38 2.03
C LEU A 81 -6.64 9.50 3.08
N ILE A 82 -7.58 10.03 3.87
CA ILE A 82 -8.34 9.28 4.87
C ILE A 82 -9.25 8.26 4.20
N ASP A 83 -10.02 8.67 3.19
CA ASP A 83 -10.93 7.80 2.44
C ASP A 83 -10.13 6.67 1.77
N ARG A 84 -9.03 7.01 1.12
CA ARG A 84 -8.11 6.03 0.51
C ARG A 84 -7.56 5.03 1.53
N LYS A 85 -7.14 5.50 2.71
CA LYS A 85 -6.64 4.63 3.78
C LYS A 85 -7.74 3.68 4.30
N SER A 86 -8.98 4.19 4.40
CA SER A 86 -10.14 3.38 4.77
C SER A 86 -10.42 2.30 3.72
N ASP A 87 -10.40 2.67 2.44
CA ASP A 87 -10.60 1.74 1.32
C ASP A 87 -9.53 0.66 1.26
N THR A 88 -8.25 1.02 1.42
CA THR A 88 -7.14 0.05 1.45
C THR A 88 -7.29 -0.92 2.63
N LYS A 89 -7.71 -0.44 3.82
CA LYS A 89 -7.97 -1.31 4.97
C LYS A 89 -9.15 -2.25 4.74
N ALA A 90 -10.25 -1.72 4.22
CA ALA A 90 -11.45 -2.49 3.90
C ALA A 90 -11.22 -3.50 2.78
N PHE A 91 -10.35 -3.20 1.83
CA PHE A 91 -9.93 -4.13 0.80
C PHE A 91 -9.06 -5.25 1.38
N ALA A 92 -8.04 -4.90 2.18
CA ALA A 92 -7.15 -5.89 2.76
C ALA A 92 -7.88 -6.90 3.67
N HIS A 93 -8.91 -6.48 4.40
CA HIS A 93 -9.72 -7.39 5.22
C HIS A 93 -10.68 -8.28 4.40
N ARG A 94 -10.99 -7.89 3.15
CA ARG A 94 -11.84 -8.65 2.22
C ARG A 94 -11.05 -9.49 1.23
N ALA A 95 -9.73 -9.34 1.17
CA ALA A 95 -8.92 -10.05 0.21
C ALA A 95 -8.86 -11.54 0.59
N ASP A 96 -9.21 -12.42 -0.35
CA ASP A 96 -9.17 -13.88 -0.14
C ASP A 96 -7.79 -14.49 -0.43
N SER A 97 -6.86 -13.71 -0.99
CA SER A 97 -5.51 -14.17 -1.35
C SER A 97 -4.45 -13.06 -1.24
N PHE A 98 -3.19 -13.46 -1.00
CA PHE A 98 -2.05 -12.52 -1.00
C PHE A 98 -1.90 -11.79 -2.35
N SER A 99 -2.18 -12.45 -3.47
CA SER A 99 -2.11 -11.83 -4.80
C SER A 99 -3.09 -10.64 -4.92
N GLY A 100 -4.29 -10.77 -4.34
CA GLY A 100 -5.26 -9.68 -4.30
C GLY A 100 -4.72 -8.44 -3.57
N ILE A 101 -4.07 -8.65 -2.41
CA ILE A 101 -3.45 -7.59 -1.62
C ILE A 101 -2.33 -6.91 -2.41
N VAL A 102 -1.44 -7.67 -3.04
CA VAL A 102 -0.31 -7.12 -3.82
C VAL A 102 -0.79 -6.27 -5.00
N HIS A 103 -1.88 -6.65 -5.66
CA HIS A 103 -2.41 -5.88 -6.79
C HIS A 103 -3.04 -4.54 -6.40
N HIS A 104 -3.50 -4.38 -5.16
CA HIS A 104 -4.16 -3.16 -4.70
C HIS A 104 -3.26 -2.26 -3.84
N LEU A 105 -2.24 -2.82 -3.19
CA LEU A 105 -1.37 -2.08 -2.28
C LEU A 105 -0.27 -1.35 -3.08
N LEU A 106 -0.31 -0.02 -3.10
CA LEU A 106 0.71 0.76 -3.82
C LEU A 106 2.04 0.85 -3.05
N PRO A 107 3.15 1.18 -3.73
CA PRO A 107 4.44 1.38 -3.07
C PRO A 107 4.37 2.42 -1.96
N GLY A 108 4.76 2.02 -0.74
CA GLY A 108 4.74 2.89 0.46
C GLY A 108 3.37 2.99 1.15
N GLU A 109 2.31 2.40 0.61
CA GLU A 109 1.07 2.17 1.35
C GLU A 109 1.24 0.98 2.29
N TRP A 110 0.58 1.04 3.45
CA TRP A 110 0.64 -0.04 4.42
C TRP A 110 -0.73 -0.32 5.02
N VAL A 111 -0.94 -1.59 5.37
CA VAL A 111 -2.16 -2.07 6.00
C VAL A 111 -1.83 -3.01 7.14
N THR A 112 -2.64 -2.97 8.20
CA THR A 112 -2.52 -3.93 9.31
C THR A 112 -3.45 -5.11 9.04
N LEU A 113 -2.94 -6.33 9.18
CA LEU A 113 -3.70 -7.57 9.09
C LEU A 113 -3.88 -8.18 10.48
N ASP A 114 -5.05 -8.74 10.72
CA ASP A 114 -5.32 -9.53 11.92
C ASP A 114 -4.65 -10.90 11.84
N LYS A 115 -4.29 -11.48 12.99
CA LYS A 115 -3.68 -12.82 13.08
C LYS A 115 -4.55 -13.89 12.41
N SER A 116 -5.87 -13.83 12.63
CA SER A 116 -6.84 -14.76 12.05
C SER A 116 -6.87 -14.64 10.52
N HIS A 117 -6.96 -13.41 10.01
CA HIS A 117 -7.02 -13.17 8.58
C HIS A 117 -5.72 -13.60 7.88
N PHE A 118 -4.54 -13.30 8.46
CA PHE A 118 -3.27 -13.80 7.93
C PHE A 118 -3.22 -15.33 7.91
N LYS A 119 -3.74 -16.00 8.95
CA LYS A 119 -3.84 -17.46 8.99
C LYS A 119 -4.72 -18.00 7.87
N ASP A 120 -5.84 -17.37 7.57
CA ASP A 120 -6.72 -17.79 6.47
C ASP A 120 -6.05 -17.60 5.11
N LEU A 121 -5.42 -16.44 4.88
CA LEU A 121 -4.60 -16.19 3.69
C LEU A 121 -3.45 -17.19 3.52
N TYR A 122 -2.80 -17.59 4.62
CA TYR A 122 -1.74 -18.60 4.57
C TYR A 122 -2.27 -19.99 4.20
N ARG A 123 -3.51 -20.32 4.61
CA ARG A 123 -4.14 -21.62 4.31
C ARG A 123 -4.67 -21.73 2.89
N THR A 124 -4.87 -20.61 2.18
CA THR A 124 -5.22 -20.64 0.75
C THR A 124 -4.02 -20.93 -0.14
N LEU A 125 -2.80 -20.86 0.39
CA LEU A 125 -1.58 -21.22 -0.33
C LEU A 125 -1.41 -22.75 -0.42
N PRO A 126 -0.99 -23.30 -1.58
CA PRO A 126 -0.54 -24.68 -1.68
C PRO A 126 0.61 -24.97 -0.72
N LEU A 127 0.63 -26.16 -0.10
CA LEU A 127 1.54 -26.50 1.01
C LEU A 127 3.03 -26.31 0.65
N THR A 128 3.38 -26.61 -0.59
CA THR A 128 4.72 -26.40 -1.18
C THR A 128 5.19 -24.96 -1.09
N HIS A 129 4.32 -24.01 -1.41
CA HIS A 129 4.63 -22.58 -1.48
C HIS A 129 4.46 -21.90 -0.13
N ALA A 130 3.49 -22.37 0.66
CA ALA A 130 3.31 -21.94 2.03
C ALA A 130 4.61 -22.10 2.84
N ARG A 131 5.30 -23.25 2.69
CA ARG A 131 6.60 -23.52 3.33
C ARG A 131 7.75 -22.64 2.80
N GLN A 132 7.74 -22.28 1.51
CA GLN A 132 8.73 -21.37 0.92
C GLN A 132 8.57 -19.94 1.45
N ILE A 133 7.33 -19.54 1.71
CA ILE A 133 7.00 -18.20 2.23
C ILE A 133 7.28 -18.12 3.74
N LEU A 134 6.82 -19.10 4.50
CA LEU A 134 6.99 -19.17 5.95
C LEU A 134 6.85 -20.61 6.44
N GLU A 135 7.86 -21.11 7.15
CA GLU A 135 7.80 -22.46 7.73
C GLU A 135 6.64 -22.59 8.73
N PRO A 136 5.82 -23.66 8.66
CA PRO A 136 4.61 -23.82 9.50
C PRO A 136 4.89 -23.74 11.01
N ALA A 137 6.01 -24.30 11.47
CA ALA A 137 6.41 -24.20 12.88
C ALA A 137 6.66 -22.75 13.31
N ARG A 138 7.25 -21.94 12.41
CA ARG A 138 7.50 -20.51 12.65
C ARG A 138 6.21 -19.70 12.62
N LEU A 139 5.28 -20.03 11.72
CA LEU A 139 3.94 -19.45 11.71
C LEU A 139 3.21 -19.71 13.02
N ILE A 140 3.21 -20.96 13.49
CA ILE A 140 2.58 -21.33 14.76
C ILE A 140 3.20 -20.52 15.89
N TRP A 141 4.53 -20.43 15.98
CA TRP A 141 5.21 -19.65 17.00
C TRP A 141 4.86 -18.15 16.92
N LEU A 142 4.85 -17.55 15.72
CA LEU A 142 4.52 -16.13 15.54
C LEU A 142 3.07 -15.82 15.93
N LEU A 143 2.13 -16.71 15.63
CA LEU A 143 0.71 -16.51 15.92
C LEU A 143 0.30 -16.99 17.32
N ASN A 144 1.18 -17.65 18.05
CA ASN A 144 0.88 -18.18 19.38
C ASN A 144 1.07 -17.11 20.46
N GLY A 145 0.03 -16.93 21.27
CA GLY A 145 0.02 -16.00 22.41
C GLY A 145 0.30 -14.55 22.00
N ASP A 146 1.08 -13.87 22.85
CA ASP A 146 1.38 -12.44 22.73
C ASP A 146 2.70 -12.16 22.01
N VAL A 147 3.28 -13.15 21.30
CA VAL A 147 4.55 -12.98 20.59
C VAL A 147 4.42 -11.88 19.54
N THR A 148 3.47 -12.04 18.62
CA THR A 148 3.11 -10.99 17.66
C THR A 148 1.96 -10.18 18.22
N ASP A 149 2.05 -8.86 18.22
CA ASP A 149 0.92 -7.97 18.50
C ASP A 149 0.20 -7.61 17.20
N ARG A 150 0.97 -7.18 16.19
CA ARG A 150 0.44 -6.69 14.91
C ARG A 150 1.19 -7.24 13.71
N ILE A 151 0.45 -7.50 12.63
CA ILE A 151 1.01 -7.87 11.33
C ILE A 151 0.81 -6.69 10.38
N PHE A 152 1.89 -6.17 9.81
CA PHE A 152 1.85 -5.07 8.84
C PHE A 152 2.21 -5.59 7.46
N CYS A 153 1.47 -5.16 6.44
CA CYS A 153 1.82 -5.36 5.05
C CYS A 153 2.11 -4.01 4.42
N GLU A 154 3.29 -3.86 3.82
CA GLU A 154 3.74 -2.68 3.10
C GLU A 154 3.82 -3.00 1.61
N GLY A 155 3.28 -2.12 0.76
CA GLY A 155 3.38 -2.23 -0.69
C GLY A 155 4.78 -1.89 -1.17
N LEU A 156 5.31 -2.72 -2.05
CA LEU A 156 6.56 -2.50 -2.78
C LEU A 156 6.24 -2.35 -4.28
N LYS A 157 7.20 -1.86 -5.08
CA LYS A 157 7.01 -1.73 -6.54
C LYS A 157 6.62 -3.03 -7.22
N ASN A 158 7.18 -4.15 -6.78
CA ASN A 158 6.98 -5.48 -7.38
C ASN A 158 6.54 -6.51 -6.32
N GLY A 159 5.73 -6.12 -5.33
CA GLY A 159 5.37 -7.06 -4.27
C GLY A 159 4.85 -6.41 -3.00
N ILE A 160 4.89 -7.17 -1.91
CA ILE A 160 4.62 -6.67 -0.56
C ILE A 160 5.67 -7.17 0.42
N LYS A 161 5.88 -6.40 1.48
CA LYS A 161 6.65 -6.82 2.66
C LYS A 161 5.73 -6.96 3.85
N ILE A 162 5.78 -8.11 4.50
CA ILE A 162 4.96 -8.44 5.65
C ILE A 162 5.84 -8.45 6.90
N TYR A 163 5.49 -7.67 7.91
CA TYR A 163 6.21 -7.54 9.18
C TYR A 163 5.36 -8.07 10.32
N PHE A 164 5.96 -8.88 11.17
CA PHE A 164 5.40 -9.32 12.45
C PHE A 164 6.03 -8.50 13.55
N ILE A 165 5.21 -7.78 14.32
CA ILE A 165 5.68 -6.77 15.27
C ILE A 165 5.21 -7.12 16.68
N THR A 166 6.09 -6.96 17.67
CA THR A 166 5.76 -7.11 19.10
C THR A 166 4.96 -5.91 19.64
N THR A 167 4.46 -6.04 20.87
CA THR A 167 3.83 -4.92 21.59
C THR A 167 4.77 -3.73 21.81
N GLU A 168 6.08 -3.95 21.91
CA GLU A 168 7.11 -2.90 21.99
C GLU A 168 7.51 -2.34 20.61
N ASN A 169 6.70 -2.58 19.59
CA ASN A 169 6.91 -2.10 18.22
C ASN A 169 8.23 -2.59 17.58
N ARG A 170 8.69 -3.79 17.97
CA ARG A 170 9.90 -4.42 17.40
C ARG A 170 9.53 -5.43 16.32
N VAL A 171 10.26 -5.42 15.21
CA VAL A 171 10.08 -6.42 14.14
C VAL A 171 10.67 -7.76 14.58
N ILE A 172 9.83 -8.77 14.68
CA ILE A 172 10.18 -10.16 15.06
C ILE A 172 10.57 -10.95 13.81
N HIS A 173 9.81 -10.73 12.74
CA HIS A 173 9.96 -11.44 11.50
C HIS A 173 9.48 -10.58 10.33
N GLN A 174 10.10 -10.78 9.17
CA GLN A 174 9.72 -10.12 7.93
C GLN A 174 9.71 -11.14 6.79
N ILE A 175 8.75 -10.97 5.89
CA ILE A 175 8.57 -11.78 4.69
C ILE A 175 8.47 -10.82 3.52
N GLU A 176 9.20 -11.09 2.44
CA GLU A 176 9.07 -10.34 1.19
C GLU A 176 8.41 -11.25 0.15
N LEU A 177 7.24 -10.83 -0.33
CA LEU A 177 6.49 -11.54 -1.36
C LEU A 177 6.56 -10.72 -2.63
N THR A 178 7.31 -11.20 -3.61
CA THR A 178 7.36 -10.56 -4.92
C THR A 178 6.16 -10.97 -5.77
N GLN A 179 5.82 -10.13 -6.74
CA GLN A 179 4.79 -10.42 -7.71
C GLN A 179 5.14 -11.67 -8.52
N ASP A 180 6.42 -11.93 -8.80
CA ASP A 180 6.88 -13.14 -9.49
C ASP A 180 6.59 -14.40 -8.68
N THR A 181 6.85 -14.37 -7.35
CA THR A 181 6.52 -15.47 -6.45
C THR A 181 5.01 -15.72 -6.41
N LEU A 182 4.20 -14.67 -6.33
CA LEU A 182 2.73 -14.79 -6.28
C LEU A 182 2.10 -15.19 -7.61
N THR A 183 2.68 -14.73 -8.72
CA THR A 183 2.29 -15.12 -10.08
C THR A 183 2.59 -16.60 -10.30
N ALA A 184 3.75 -17.08 -9.83
CA ALA A 184 4.08 -18.50 -9.87
C ALA A 184 3.07 -19.36 -9.08
N ILE A 185 2.58 -18.85 -7.94
CA ILE A 185 1.55 -19.49 -7.11
C ILE A 185 0.16 -19.45 -7.77
N THR A 186 -0.22 -18.34 -8.40
CA THR A 186 -1.59 -18.06 -8.86
C THR A 186 -1.86 -18.56 -10.29
N GLU A 187 -0.88 -18.48 -11.20
CA GLU A 187 -1.09 -18.79 -12.63
C GLU A 187 -1.04 -20.30 -12.97
N LYS A 188 -0.93 -21.20 -11.99
CA LYS A 188 -0.64 -22.61 -12.26
C LYS A 188 0.59 -22.81 -13.17
N LYS A 189 1.60 -21.95 -13.05
CA LYS A 189 2.87 -21.98 -13.84
C LYS A 189 3.66 -23.29 -13.72
N TYR A 190 3.23 -24.16 -12.81
CA TYR A 190 3.67 -25.53 -12.69
C TYR A 190 3.24 -26.42 -13.88
N LEU A 191 2.20 -26.08 -14.64
CA LEU A 191 1.76 -26.88 -15.79
C LEU A 191 2.23 -26.25 -17.10
N LYS A 192 3.14 -26.92 -17.81
CA LYS A 192 3.60 -26.51 -19.14
C LYS A 192 3.21 -27.53 -20.20
N HIS A 193 2.87 -27.08 -21.39
CA HIS A 193 2.72 -27.96 -22.55
C HIS A 193 4.09 -28.42 -23.04
N GLY A 194 4.19 -29.68 -23.46
CA GLY A 194 5.43 -30.27 -23.93
C GLY A 194 5.77 -31.57 -23.22
N THR A 195 6.98 -32.08 -23.50
CA THR A 195 7.54 -33.28 -22.88
C THR A 195 8.65 -32.87 -21.92
N LEU A 196 9.08 -33.76 -21.02
CA LEU A 196 10.23 -33.47 -20.16
C LEU A 196 11.53 -33.23 -20.95
N GLU A 197 11.62 -33.75 -22.17
CA GLU A 197 12.76 -33.58 -23.07
C GLU A 197 12.87 -32.17 -23.66
N SER A 198 11.78 -31.39 -23.67
CA SER A 198 11.84 -30.00 -24.15
C SER A 198 12.44 -29.02 -23.12
N PHE A 199 12.85 -29.52 -21.96
CA PHE A 199 13.37 -28.75 -20.84
C PHE A 199 14.79 -29.23 -20.53
N ASP A 200 15.79 -28.43 -20.92
CA ASP A 200 17.22 -28.73 -20.73
C ASP A 200 17.56 -28.99 -19.25
N GLU A 201 16.77 -28.41 -18.34
CA GLU A 201 16.84 -28.58 -16.89
C GLU A 201 16.79 -30.05 -16.45
N PHE A 202 16.07 -30.91 -17.16
CA PHE A 202 15.92 -32.33 -16.83
C PHE A 202 16.85 -33.25 -17.63
N SER A 203 17.71 -32.69 -18.48
CA SER A 203 18.58 -33.46 -19.34
C SER A 203 19.45 -34.43 -18.53
N GLY A 204 19.43 -35.71 -18.95
CA GLY A 204 20.14 -36.79 -18.28
C GLY A 204 19.51 -37.35 -17.00
N ARG A 205 18.37 -36.79 -16.52
CA ARG A 205 17.69 -37.23 -15.29
C ARG A 205 16.17 -37.39 -15.47
N ILE A 206 15.80 -38.03 -16.58
CA ILE A 206 14.41 -38.41 -16.87
C ILE A 206 14.27 -39.93 -16.66
N TYR A 207 13.31 -40.33 -15.84
CA TYR A 207 13.05 -41.71 -15.48
C TYR A 207 11.64 -42.14 -15.89
N PRO A 208 11.45 -43.39 -16.34
CA PRO A 208 10.11 -43.96 -16.48
C PRO A 208 9.37 -43.95 -15.15
N VAL A 209 8.05 -43.71 -15.18
CA VAL A 209 7.22 -43.60 -13.98
C VAL A 209 7.36 -44.79 -13.03
N ASN A 210 7.38 -46.02 -13.55
CA ASN A 210 7.52 -47.23 -12.74
C ASN A 210 8.86 -47.25 -11.99
N ARG A 211 9.97 -46.98 -12.69
CA ARG A 211 11.31 -46.93 -12.07
C ARG A 211 11.40 -45.85 -10.99
N PHE A 212 10.76 -44.70 -11.22
CA PHE A 212 10.71 -43.63 -10.24
C PHE A 212 9.96 -44.09 -8.98
N PHE A 213 8.71 -44.56 -9.12
CA PHE A 213 7.90 -44.96 -7.96
C PHE A 213 8.45 -46.19 -7.24
N ASP A 214 9.07 -47.15 -7.96
CA ASP A 214 9.79 -48.28 -7.35
C ASP A 214 10.93 -47.79 -6.43
N ALA A 215 11.61 -46.70 -6.81
CA ALA A 215 12.61 -46.06 -5.97
C ALA A 215 11.99 -45.28 -4.81
N VAL A 216 10.86 -44.60 -5.03
CA VAL A 216 10.11 -43.90 -3.98
C VAL A 216 9.61 -44.86 -2.90
N PHE A 217 9.09 -46.03 -3.28
CA PHE A 217 8.59 -47.03 -2.31
C PHE A 217 9.70 -47.71 -1.50
N LYS A 218 10.96 -47.56 -1.91
CA LYS A 218 12.13 -47.99 -1.13
C LYS A 218 12.63 -46.91 -0.16
N LEU A 219 12.14 -45.68 -0.27
CA LEU A 219 12.45 -44.64 0.71
C LEU A 219 11.74 -44.93 2.03
N PRO A 220 12.32 -44.48 3.16
CA PRO A 220 11.63 -44.49 4.43
C PRO A 220 10.30 -43.70 4.35
N PRO A 221 9.19 -44.21 4.92
CA PRO A 221 7.87 -43.58 4.80
C PRO A 221 7.83 -42.12 5.25
N GLU A 222 8.63 -41.75 6.24
CA GLU A 222 8.77 -40.39 6.76
C GLU A 222 9.35 -39.39 5.74
N MET A 223 10.07 -39.87 4.71
CA MET A 223 10.67 -39.03 3.67
C MET A 223 9.72 -38.76 2.51
N ILE A 224 8.71 -39.60 2.30
CA ILE A 224 7.78 -39.50 1.16
C ILE A 224 7.03 -38.15 1.15
N PRO A 225 6.52 -37.62 2.29
CA PRO A 225 5.89 -36.30 2.33
C PRO A 225 6.82 -35.15 1.93
N ASP A 226 8.13 -35.30 2.09
CA ASP A 226 9.10 -34.27 1.69
C ASP A 226 9.51 -34.38 0.21
N LEU A 227 9.23 -35.53 -0.43
CA LEU A 227 9.35 -35.72 -1.87
C LEU A 227 8.09 -35.27 -2.62
N LEU A 228 6.92 -35.61 -2.09
CA LEU A 228 5.61 -35.32 -2.67
C LEU A 228 4.72 -34.55 -1.67
N PRO A 229 5.10 -33.31 -1.31
CA PRO A 229 4.40 -32.53 -0.29
C PRO A 229 2.97 -32.13 -0.66
N ASP A 230 2.63 -32.12 -1.94
CA ASP A 230 1.30 -31.76 -2.43
C ASP A 230 0.80 -32.79 -3.44
N THR A 231 0.29 -33.91 -2.92
CA THR A 231 -0.30 -34.96 -3.74
C THR A 231 -1.57 -34.50 -4.44
N GLY A 232 -2.26 -33.48 -3.89
CA GLY A 232 -3.46 -32.91 -4.50
C GLY A 232 -3.17 -32.35 -5.90
N LEU A 233 -2.07 -31.61 -6.05
CA LEU A 233 -1.67 -31.06 -7.36
C LEU A 233 -1.47 -32.14 -8.44
N LEU A 234 -0.97 -33.31 -8.06
CA LEU A 234 -0.78 -34.45 -8.98
C LEU A 234 -2.09 -35.17 -9.27
N LEU A 235 -2.94 -35.34 -8.27
CA LEU A 235 -4.23 -36.05 -8.39
C LEU A 235 -5.29 -35.22 -9.12
N ASP A 236 -5.20 -33.89 -9.06
CA ASP A 236 -6.09 -32.97 -9.79
C ASP A 236 -5.84 -32.95 -11.31
N GLN A 237 -4.75 -33.57 -11.78
CA GLN A 237 -4.44 -33.62 -13.21
C GLN A 237 -5.16 -34.77 -13.92
N GLU A 238 -5.79 -34.45 -15.06
CA GLU A 238 -6.31 -35.45 -15.98
C GLU A 238 -5.19 -36.11 -16.80
N GLY A 239 -5.21 -37.45 -16.85
CA GLY A 239 -4.28 -38.25 -17.66
C GLY A 239 -3.47 -39.25 -16.84
N VAL A 240 -2.47 -39.85 -17.46
CA VAL A 240 -1.57 -40.83 -16.82
C VAL A 240 -0.15 -40.27 -16.79
N ILE A 241 0.51 -40.38 -15.65
CA ILE A 241 1.93 -40.01 -15.51
C ILE A 241 2.77 -41.04 -16.29
N SER A 242 3.50 -40.60 -17.31
CA SER A 242 4.38 -41.45 -18.13
C SER A 242 5.82 -41.46 -17.64
N ARG A 243 6.34 -40.28 -17.26
CA ARG A 243 7.75 -40.06 -16.93
C ARG A 243 7.92 -39.02 -15.83
N VAL A 244 9.03 -39.09 -15.11
CA VAL A 244 9.40 -38.12 -14.08
C VAL A 244 10.82 -37.61 -14.33
N GLY A 245 10.99 -36.30 -14.38
CA GLY A 245 12.27 -35.62 -14.49
C GLY A 245 12.71 -35.08 -13.13
N ILE A 246 14.01 -35.14 -12.85
CA ILE A 246 14.62 -34.52 -11.66
C ILE A 246 15.55 -33.40 -12.12
N TRP A 247 15.32 -32.17 -11.67
CA TRP A 247 16.18 -31.04 -12.05
C TRP A 247 17.61 -31.25 -11.56
N ASN A 248 18.57 -30.83 -12.38
CA ASN A 248 20.01 -30.90 -12.10
C ASN A 248 20.49 -29.92 -11.02
N GLU A 249 19.72 -28.88 -10.70
CA GLU A 249 20.09 -27.85 -9.73
C GLU A 249 19.14 -27.80 -8.53
N ALA A 250 19.70 -27.48 -7.37
CA ALA A 250 18.96 -27.16 -6.17
C ALA A 250 18.81 -25.64 -6.05
N GLN A 251 17.61 -25.19 -5.72
CA GLN A 251 17.29 -23.79 -5.50
C GLN A 251 16.61 -23.67 -4.13
N ASP A 252 17.18 -22.86 -3.24
CA ASP A 252 16.65 -22.58 -1.90
C ASP A 252 16.38 -23.85 -1.05
N GLY A 253 17.21 -24.88 -1.19
CA GLY A 253 17.07 -26.16 -0.49
C GLY A 253 16.00 -27.11 -1.06
N PHE A 254 15.49 -26.79 -2.25
CA PHE A 254 14.54 -27.62 -2.99
C PHE A 254 15.11 -28.03 -4.35
N ILE A 255 14.73 -29.21 -4.82
CA ILE A 255 14.93 -29.65 -6.20
C ILE A 255 13.57 -29.77 -6.87
N ARG A 256 13.47 -29.25 -8.09
CA ARG A 256 12.24 -29.34 -8.89
C ARG A 256 12.13 -30.72 -9.53
N LEU A 257 10.97 -31.33 -9.39
CA LEU A 257 10.54 -32.54 -10.07
C LEU A 257 9.56 -32.15 -11.18
N GLY A 258 9.65 -32.80 -12.34
CA GLY A 258 8.69 -32.65 -13.43
C GLY A 258 7.95 -33.96 -13.68
N PHE A 259 6.63 -33.96 -13.61
CA PHE A 259 5.79 -35.11 -13.89
C PHE A 259 5.14 -34.94 -15.27
N GLU A 260 5.48 -35.82 -16.20
CA GLU A 260 4.90 -35.81 -17.54
C GLU A 260 3.57 -36.56 -17.54
N PHE A 261 2.49 -35.86 -17.84
CA PHE A 261 1.14 -36.40 -18.01
C PHE A 261 0.80 -36.55 -19.48
N ARG A 262 0.31 -37.73 -19.85
CA ARG A 262 -0.23 -38.02 -21.16
C ARG A 262 -1.76 -38.08 -21.09
N HIS A 263 -2.41 -37.23 -21.87
CA HIS A 263 -3.86 -37.23 -22.04
C HIS A 263 -4.22 -37.14 -23.53
N LEU A 264 -5.49 -37.38 -23.89
CA LEU A 264 -5.98 -37.37 -25.27
C LEU A 264 -5.67 -36.06 -26.03
N ASN A 265 -5.53 -34.94 -25.30
CA ASN A 265 -5.24 -33.61 -25.83
C ASN A 265 -3.75 -33.21 -25.79
N GLY A 266 -2.84 -34.18 -25.67
CA GLY A 266 -1.39 -33.97 -25.74
C GLY A 266 -0.65 -34.22 -24.43
N VAL A 267 0.63 -33.84 -24.42
CA VAL A 267 1.54 -34.05 -23.29
C VAL A 267 1.73 -32.74 -22.53
N ARG A 268 1.67 -32.84 -21.20
CA ARG A 268 1.90 -31.72 -20.28
C ARG A 268 2.87 -32.15 -19.19
N VAL A 269 3.66 -31.20 -18.69
CA VAL A 269 4.58 -31.41 -17.59
C VAL A 269 4.14 -30.58 -16.40
N LEU A 270 3.96 -31.24 -15.25
CA LEU A 270 3.67 -30.63 -13.97
C LEU A 270 4.95 -30.50 -13.13
N PHE A 271 5.30 -29.31 -12.68
CA PHE A 271 6.46 -29.08 -11.81
C PHE A 271 6.07 -29.05 -10.33
N VAL A 272 6.81 -29.79 -9.51
CA VAL A 272 6.64 -29.87 -8.06
C VAL A 272 8.00 -29.67 -7.40
N ASN A 273 8.07 -28.94 -6.29
CA ASN A 273 9.32 -28.78 -5.54
C ASN A 273 9.39 -29.82 -4.41
N ALA A 274 10.50 -30.54 -4.34
CA ALA A 274 10.81 -31.53 -3.31
C ALA A 274 12.04 -31.10 -2.51
N ARG A 275 12.18 -31.55 -1.26
CA ARG A 275 13.35 -31.23 -0.44
C ARG A 275 14.61 -31.85 -1.05
N GLU A 276 15.68 -31.06 -1.14
CA GLU A 276 16.93 -31.46 -1.78
C GLU A 276 17.48 -32.78 -1.20
N TRP A 277 17.51 -32.89 0.13
CA TRP A 277 18.04 -34.07 0.82
C TRP A 277 17.24 -35.35 0.52
N THR A 278 15.92 -35.23 0.32
CA THR A 278 15.05 -36.36 -0.02
C THR A 278 15.29 -36.80 -1.46
N VAL A 279 15.45 -35.84 -2.38
CA VAL A 279 15.79 -36.12 -3.78
C VAL A 279 17.20 -36.72 -3.89
N TRP A 280 18.13 -36.35 -3.01
CA TRP A 280 19.45 -36.97 -2.95
C TRP A 280 19.38 -38.44 -2.56
N GLN A 281 18.61 -38.79 -1.51
CA GLN A 281 18.36 -40.18 -1.12
C GLN A 281 17.68 -40.98 -2.23
N LEU A 282 16.68 -40.40 -2.89
CA LEU A 282 16.05 -41.01 -4.06
C LEU A 282 17.07 -41.25 -5.19
N GLY A 283 17.98 -40.30 -5.41
CA GLY A 283 19.06 -40.40 -6.39
C GLY A 283 20.02 -41.57 -6.10
N LEU A 284 20.32 -41.85 -4.83
CA LEU A 284 21.13 -43.01 -4.44
C LEU A 284 20.44 -44.32 -4.81
N ILE A 285 19.13 -44.44 -4.54
CA ILE A 285 18.33 -45.63 -4.88
C ILE A 285 18.22 -45.80 -6.40
N LEU A 286 17.96 -44.70 -7.13
CA LEU A 286 17.85 -44.71 -8.58
C LEU A 286 19.16 -45.12 -9.29
N LYS A 287 20.31 -44.78 -8.72
CA LYS A 287 21.64 -45.20 -9.18
C LYS A 287 21.98 -46.63 -8.77
N GLY A 288 21.60 -47.04 -7.56
CA GLY A 288 21.87 -48.37 -7.00
C GLY A 288 21.02 -49.51 -7.59
N ALA A 289 19.91 -49.20 -8.27
CA ALA A 289 19.07 -50.19 -8.96
C ALA A 289 19.70 -50.77 -10.26
N HIS A 290 20.97 -50.46 -10.54
CA HIS A 290 21.76 -51.06 -11.64
C HIS A 290 22.73 -52.17 -11.17
N SER A 291 22.56 -52.70 -9.95
CA SER A 291 23.26 -53.91 -9.49
C SER A 291 22.33 -55.12 -9.48
#